data_AF-A0A7Z9C8W0-F1
#
_entry.id   AF-A0A7Z9C8W0-F1
#
_cell.length_a   1.000
_cell.length_b   1.000
_cell.length_c   1.000
_cell.angle_alpha   90.00
_cell.angle_beta   90.00
_cell.angle_gamma   90.00
#
_symmetry.space_group_name_H-M   'P 1'
#
loop_
_entity.id
_entity.type
_entity.pdbx_description
1 polymer ?
#
loop_
_entity_poly.entity_id
_entity_poly.type
_entity_poly.pdbx_seq_one_letter_code
_entity_poly.pdbx_strand_id
1 'polypeptide(L)'
;MIFVFAAGLLALFTAGAYTSPRFFARRRPAPPPALPPSDPATLADLARAALVSGASVPDALRAVAAATAEEQEPCGLELTARLLVLGASWEEAWTHVPERCRILRDTLAPSWHDGAAPVPLLRRASASHRARRIREAREAAAELGTRLVLPLTTCFLPAFVLLGVVPIIASLGLAFFG
;
A
#
# COMPACT_ATOMS: atom_id res chain seq x y z
N MET A 1 -39.93 -33.11 -47.53
CA MET A 1 -38.60 -32.51 -47.20
C MET A 1 -38.60 -31.66 -45.91
N ILE A 2 -39.52 -31.89 -44.95
CA ILE A 2 -39.56 -31.16 -43.65
C ILE A 2 -39.21 -32.07 -42.46
N PHE A 3 -39.38 -33.39 -42.61
CA PHE A 3 -39.14 -34.37 -41.53
C PHE A 3 -37.67 -34.66 -41.22
N VAL A 4 -36.73 -34.38 -42.14
CA VAL A 4 -35.30 -34.69 -41.94
C VAL A 4 -34.60 -33.65 -41.05
N PHE A 5 -35.09 -32.40 -41.01
CA PHE A 5 -34.50 -31.34 -40.17
C PHE A 5 -34.84 -31.49 -38.67
N ALA A 6 -35.99 -32.07 -38.34
CA ALA A 6 -36.41 -32.26 -36.95
C ALA A 6 -35.59 -33.34 -36.21
N ALA A 7 -35.15 -34.38 -36.92
CA ALA A 7 -34.36 -35.48 -36.34
C ALA A 7 -32.92 -35.06 -36.00
N GLY A 8 -32.32 -34.14 -36.78
CA GLY A 8 -30.95 -33.67 -36.53
C GLY A 8 -30.79 -32.78 -35.30
N LEU A 9 -31.82 -31.98 -34.97
CA LEU A 9 -31.81 -31.07 -33.83
C LEU A 9 -32.00 -31.80 -32.48
N LEU A 10 -32.73 -32.93 -32.48
CA LEU A 10 -32.95 -33.73 -31.28
C LEU A 10 -31.68 -34.50 -30.85
N ALA A 11 -30.86 -34.94 -31.81
CA ALA A 11 -29.61 -35.67 -31.54
C ALA A 11 -28.51 -34.77 -30.96
N LEU A 12 -28.46 -33.49 -31.33
CA LEU A 12 -27.53 -32.51 -30.76
C LEU A 12 -27.92 -32.11 -29.33
N PHE A 13 -29.20 -32.19 -28.97
CA PHE A 13 -29.68 -31.81 -27.64
C PHE A 13 -29.45 -32.91 -26.58
N THR A 14 -29.51 -34.18 -26.97
CA THR A 14 -29.31 -35.30 -26.03
C THR A 14 -27.84 -35.62 -25.75
N ALA A 15 -26.93 -35.32 -26.69
CA ALA A 15 -25.49 -35.51 -26.50
C ALA A 15 -24.86 -34.51 -25.51
N GLY A 16 -25.44 -33.32 -25.35
CA GLY A 16 -24.95 -32.28 -24.42
C GLY A 16 -25.32 -32.54 -22.95
N ALA A 17 -26.36 -33.34 -22.69
CA ALA A 17 -26.84 -33.61 -21.33
C ALA A 17 -26.14 -34.82 -20.66
N TYR A 18 -25.51 -35.70 -21.45
CA TYR A 18 -24.84 -36.91 -20.93
C TYR A 18 -23.39 -36.68 -20.49
N THR A 19 -22.82 -35.51 -20.75
CA THR A 19 -21.47 -35.14 -20.31
C THR A 19 -21.50 -34.55 -18.89
N SER A 20 -21.51 -35.47 -17.91
CA SER A 20 -20.86 -35.29 -16.60
C SER A 20 -21.38 -34.15 -15.69
N PRO A 21 -22.25 -34.44 -14.70
CA PRO A 21 -22.49 -33.52 -13.59
C PRO A 21 -21.27 -33.37 -12.66
N ARG A 22 -20.14 -34.04 -12.92
CA ARG A 22 -18.90 -33.91 -12.15
C ARG A 22 -18.08 -32.67 -12.53
N PHE A 23 -18.40 -32.00 -13.64
CA PHE A 23 -17.73 -30.74 -14.02
C PHE A 23 -18.20 -29.53 -13.19
N PHE A 24 -19.37 -29.63 -12.56
CA PHE A 24 -19.85 -28.70 -11.53
C PHE A 24 -19.44 -29.13 -10.12
N ALA A 25 -18.39 -29.95 -9.96
CA ALA A 25 -17.62 -29.90 -8.73
C ALA A 25 -17.16 -28.45 -8.59
N ARG A 26 -17.83 -27.68 -7.71
CA ARG A 26 -17.47 -26.31 -7.37
C ARG A 26 -15.96 -26.29 -7.24
N ARG A 27 -15.26 -25.76 -8.25
CA ARG A 27 -13.87 -25.36 -8.08
C ARG A 27 -13.96 -24.38 -6.93
N ARG A 28 -13.56 -24.82 -5.74
CA ARG A 28 -13.32 -23.91 -4.64
C ARG A 28 -12.42 -22.85 -5.26
N PRO A 29 -12.85 -21.58 -5.36
CA PRO A 29 -11.96 -20.56 -5.90
C PRO A 29 -10.65 -20.70 -5.13
N ALA A 30 -9.54 -20.75 -5.86
CA ALA A 30 -8.24 -20.78 -5.23
C ALA A 30 -8.22 -19.63 -4.21
N PRO A 31 -7.76 -19.86 -2.96
CA PRO A 31 -7.70 -18.78 -1.99
C PRO A 31 -6.98 -17.59 -2.62
N PRO A 32 -7.49 -16.36 -2.44
CA PRO A 32 -6.85 -15.19 -2.99
C PRO A 32 -5.37 -15.18 -2.59
N PRO A 33 -4.48 -14.68 -3.46
CA PRO A 33 -3.07 -14.58 -3.12
C PRO A 33 -2.95 -13.77 -1.83
N ALA A 34 -2.13 -14.27 -0.90
CA ALA A 34 -1.90 -13.61 0.37
C ALA A 34 -1.40 -12.17 0.15
N LEU A 35 -1.82 -11.26 1.02
CA LEU A 35 -1.48 -9.85 0.93
C LEU A 35 0.02 -9.63 1.20
N PRO A 36 0.65 -8.62 0.59
CA PRO A 36 2.01 -8.23 0.95
C PRO A 36 2.07 -7.79 2.43
N PRO A 37 3.22 -7.92 3.11
CA PRO A 37 3.37 -7.54 4.50
C PRO A 37 3.13 -6.04 4.70
N SER A 38 2.35 -5.69 5.73
CA SER A 38 2.10 -4.29 6.08
C SER A 38 3.36 -3.60 6.59
N ASP A 39 3.49 -2.31 6.27
CA ASP A 39 4.59 -1.50 6.78
C ASP A 39 4.44 -1.24 8.31
N PRO A 40 5.55 -0.95 9.02
CA PRO A 40 5.52 -0.71 10.47
C PRO A 40 4.62 0.44 10.92
N ALA A 41 4.37 1.43 10.07
CA ALA A 41 3.52 2.57 10.42
C ALA A 41 2.03 2.23 10.33
N THR A 42 1.65 1.38 9.37
CA THR A 42 0.31 0.81 9.26
C THR A 42 0.00 -0.03 10.49
N LEU A 43 0.93 -0.88 10.93
CA LEU A 43 0.80 -1.64 12.18
C LEU A 43 0.64 -0.73 13.40
N ALA A 44 1.43 0.34 13.50
CA ALA A 44 1.33 1.33 14.57
C ALA A 44 -0.01 2.09 14.55
N ASP A 45 -0.55 2.40 13.37
CA ASP A 45 -1.85 3.07 13.23
C ASP A 45 -3.02 2.16 13.61
N LEU A 46 -2.96 0.87 13.25
CA LEU A 46 -3.95 -0.12 13.66
C LEU A 46 -3.94 -0.31 15.19
N ALA A 47 -2.76 -0.47 15.79
CA ALA A 47 -2.62 -0.55 17.24
C ALA A 47 -3.14 0.72 17.93
N ARG A 48 -2.80 1.90 17.39
CA ARG A 48 -3.31 3.18 17.90
C ARG A 48 -4.82 3.27 17.81
N ALA A 49 -5.42 2.83 16.70
CA ALA A 49 -6.87 2.85 16.53
C ALA A 49 -7.57 1.98 17.60
N ALA A 50 -7.04 0.78 17.86
CA ALA A 50 -7.55 -0.11 18.91
C ALA A 50 -7.38 0.51 20.31
N LEU A 51 -6.23 1.10 20.62
CA LEU A 51 -5.99 1.74 21.92
C LEU A 51 -6.87 2.98 22.14
N VAL A 52 -7.11 3.78 21.09
CA VAL A 52 -8.04 4.93 21.17
C VAL A 52 -9.48 4.48 21.38
N SER A 53 -9.87 3.31 20.87
CA SER A 53 -11.19 2.72 21.18
C SER A 53 -11.28 2.10 22.58
N GLY A 54 -10.24 2.21 23.41
CA GLY A 54 -10.22 1.72 24.78
C GLY A 54 -9.73 0.27 24.93
N ALA A 55 -9.12 -0.31 23.90
CA ALA A 55 -8.54 -1.65 24.01
C ALA A 55 -7.32 -1.65 24.96
N SER A 56 -7.11 -2.78 25.64
CA SER A 56 -5.86 -3.04 26.35
C SER A 56 -4.70 -3.28 25.37
N VAL A 57 -3.45 -3.27 25.85
CA VAL A 57 -2.28 -3.59 24.99
C VAL A 57 -2.43 -4.98 24.35
N PRO A 58 -2.76 -6.07 25.08
CA PRO A 58 -3.01 -7.38 24.47
C PRO A 58 -4.16 -7.37 23.45
N ASP A 59 -5.27 -6.67 23.74
CA ASP A 59 -6.40 -6.59 22.80
C ASP A 59 -6.06 -5.80 21.54
N ALA A 60 -5.25 -4.75 21.66
CA ALA A 60 -4.72 -4.02 20.51
C ALA A 60 -3.84 -4.93 19.64
N LEU A 61 -2.99 -5.77 20.24
CA LEU A 61 -2.17 -6.74 19.49
C LEU A 61 -3.03 -7.79 18.78
N ARG A 62 -4.11 -8.28 19.42
CA ARG A 62 -5.09 -9.17 18.78
C ARG A 62 -5.80 -8.50 17.61
N ALA A 63 -6.20 -7.24 17.78
CA ALA A 63 -6.86 -6.47 16.71
C ALA A 63 -5.93 -6.27 15.50
N VAL A 64 -4.65 -5.97 15.73
CA VAL A 64 -3.65 -5.88 14.65
C VAL A 64 -3.46 -7.25 14.01
N ALA A 65 -3.31 -8.32 14.79
CA ALA A 65 -3.15 -9.68 14.27
C ALA A 65 -4.32 -10.11 13.38
N ALA A 66 -5.54 -9.79 13.78
CA ALA A 66 -6.75 -10.06 13.01
C ALA A 66 -6.80 -9.26 11.70
N ALA A 67 -6.39 -7.98 11.74
CA ALA A 67 -6.35 -7.12 10.56
C ALA A 67 -5.28 -7.54 9.53
N THR A 68 -4.21 -8.22 9.98
CA THR A 68 -3.10 -8.68 9.14
C THR A 68 -3.10 -10.21 8.93
N ALA A 69 -4.22 -10.89 9.16
CA ALA A 69 -4.29 -12.35 9.15
C ALA A 69 -4.05 -12.97 7.76
N GLU A 70 -4.33 -12.22 6.70
CA GLU A 70 -4.20 -12.66 5.30
C GLU A 70 -2.83 -12.30 4.69
N GLU A 71 -1.90 -11.75 5.47
CA GLU A 71 -0.56 -11.40 4.98
C GLU A 71 0.33 -12.64 4.79
N GLN A 72 1.20 -12.58 3.77
CA GLN A 72 2.19 -13.62 3.46
C GLN A 72 3.13 -13.91 4.63
N GLU A 73 3.43 -12.88 5.40
CA GLU A 73 4.23 -12.96 6.61
C GLU A 73 3.40 -12.44 7.79
N PRO A 74 2.83 -13.31 8.64
CA PRO A 74 2.17 -12.88 9.87
C PRO A 74 3.21 -12.44 10.93
N CYS A 75 2.89 -11.44 11.74
CA CYS A 75 3.79 -10.95 12.80
C CYS A 75 3.75 -11.79 14.09
N GLY A 76 2.86 -12.78 14.21
CA GLY A 76 2.71 -13.56 15.44
C GLY A 76 2.11 -12.80 16.63
N LEU A 77 1.52 -11.62 16.41
CA LEU A 77 1.00 -10.74 17.48
C LEU A 77 -0.14 -11.37 18.29
N GLU A 78 -0.91 -12.28 17.69
CA GLU A 78 -1.93 -13.06 18.40
C GLU A 78 -1.29 -13.94 19.49
N LEU A 79 -0.16 -14.58 19.19
CA LEU A 79 0.58 -15.38 20.16
C LEU A 79 1.21 -14.50 21.23
N THR A 80 1.84 -13.38 20.84
CA THR A 80 2.38 -12.38 21.78
C THR A 80 1.31 -11.90 22.76
N ALA A 81 0.12 -11.54 22.27
CA ALA A 81 -1.00 -11.12 23.11
C ALA A 81 -1.42 -12.20 24.10
N ARG A 82 -1.46 -13.47 23.67
CA ARG A 82 -1.77 -14.61 24.56
C ARG A 82 -0.70 -14.80 25.62
N LEU A 83 0.57 -14.76 25.25
CA LEU A 83 1.69 -14.91 26.19
C LEU A 83 1.66 -13.82 27.27
N LEU A 84 1.42 -12.57 26.89
CA LEU A 84 1.29 -11.46 27.86
C LEU A 84 0.11 -11.68 28.83
N VAL A 85 -1.04 -12.16 28.36
CA VAL A 85 -2.18 -12.48 29.23
C VAL A 85 -1.90 -13.68 30.13
N LEU A 86 -1.08 -14.63 29.68
CA LEU A 86 -0.61 -15.76 30.50
C LEU A 86 0.49 -15.37 31.49
N GLY A 87 0.93 -14.12 31.52
CA GLY A 87 1.93 -13.61 32.45
C GLY A 87 3.38 -13.83 32.00
N ALA A 88 3.62 -14.16 30.73
CA ALA A 88 4.97 -14.16 30.18
C ALA A 88 5.60 -12.75 30.26
N SER A 89 6.91 -12.69 30.40
CA SER A 89 7.62 -11.41 30.38
C SER A 89 7.50 -10.74 29.01
N TRP A 90 7.72 -9.41 28.99
CA TRP A 90 7.72 -8.66 27.74
C TRP A 90 8.73 -9.23 26.75
N GLU A 91 9.96 -9.52 27.19
CA GLU A 91 11.01 -10.09 26.32
C GLU A 91 10.61 -11.45 25.74
N GLU A 92 10.06 -12.35 26.58
CA GLU A 92 9.62 -13.68 26.13
C GLU A 92 8.49 -13.60 25.10
N ALA A 93 7.49 -12.75 25.33
CA ALA A 93 6.33 -12.63 24.45
C ALA A 93 6.67 -12.15 23.04
N TRP A 94 7.75 -11.38 22.89
CA TRP A 94 8.21 -10.82 21.61
C TRP A 94 9.33 -11.62 20.93
N THR A 95 9.73 -12.78 21.47
CA THR A 95 10.86 -13.59 20.97
C THR A 95 10.74 -14.00 19.51
N HIS A 96 9.52 -14.35 19.06
CA HIS A 96 9.26 -14.89 17.72
C HIS A 96 8.62 -13.88 16.76
N VAL A 97 8.73 -12.59 17.08
CA VAL A 97 8.12 -11.53 16.28
C VAL A 97 9.15 -10.97 15.28
N PRO A 98 8.80 -10.80 13.99
CA PRO A 98 9.73 -10.31 12.98
C PRO A 98 10.11 -8.84 13.19
N GLU A 99 11.26 -8.43 12.63
CA GLU A 99 11.85 -7.10 12.83
C GLU A 99 10.90 -5.94 12.44
N ARG A 100 10.03 -6.13 11.44
CA ARG A 100 9.02 -5.11 11.05
C ARG A 100 8.08 -4.72 12.19
N CYS A 101 7.86 -5.63 13.13
CA CYS A 101 6.99 -5.43 14.29
C CYS A 101 7.74 -4.88 15.52
N ARG A 102 9.06 -4.65 15.43
CA ARG A 102 9.89 -4.12 16.52
C ARG A 102 9.54 -2.67 16.88
N ILE A 103 9.21 -1.83 15.91
CA ILE A 103 8.75 -0.46 16.18
C ILE A 103 7.49 -0.48 17.04
N LEU A 104 6.57 -1.42 16.77
CA LEU A 104 5.36 -1.59 17.55
C LEU A 104 5.68 -2.07 18.98
N ARG A 105 6.61 -3.02 19.14
CA ARG A 105 7.14 -3.43 20.44
C ARG A 105 7.70 -2.24 21.22
N ASP A 106 8.67 -1.53 20.66
CA ASP A 106 9.42 -0.49 21.37
C ASP A 106 8.52 0.69 21.77
N THR A 107 7.47 0.95 20.98
CA THR A 107 6.48 2.00 21.31
C THR A 107 5.48 1.59 22.37
N LEU A 108 5.17 0.30 22.50
CA LEU A 108 4.25 -0.23 23.51
C LEU A 108 4.95 -0.61 24.83
N ALA A 109 6.26 -0.85 24.82
CA ALA A 109 7.01 -1.28 26.00
C ALA A 109 6.90 -0.29 27.19
N PRO A 110 7.04 1.04 27.02
CA PRO A 110 6.88 1.98 28.13
C PRO A 110 5.45 1.99 28.69
N SER A 111 4.46 1.73 27.83
CA SER A 111 3.06 1.63 28.25
C SER A 111 2.76 0.36 29.03
N TRP A 112 3.49 -0.72 28.73
CA TRP A 112 3.38 -1.98 29.44
C TRP A 112 4.10 -1.94 30.80
N HIS A 113 5.30 -1.37 30.86
CA HIS A 113 6.11 -1.33 32.08
C HIS A 113 5.69 -0.21 33.04
N ASP A 114 5.46 1.00 32.52
CA ASP A 114 5.30 2.20 33.35
C ASP A 114 3.88 2.78 33.31
N GLY A 115 2.95 2.11 32.61
CA GLY A 115 1.60 2.63 32.38
C GLY A 115 1.57 3.94 31.59
N ALA A 116 2.68 4.29 30.90
CA ALA A 116 2.77 5.50 30.09
C ALA A 116 1.72 5.47 28.97
N ALA A 117 1.12 6.61 28.63
CA ALA A 117 0.11 6.66 27.57
C ALA A 117 0.73 6.23 26.20
N PRO A 118 0.28 5.13 25.57
CA PRO A 118 0.86 4.65 24.29
C PRO A 118 0.43 5.51 23.10
N VAL A 119 -0.74 6.13 23.19
CA VAL A 119 -1.40 6.85 22.09
C VAL A 119 -0.57 8.01 21.52
N PRO A 120 0.05 8.89 22.34
CA PRO A 120 0.91 9.96 21.83
C PRO A 120 2.17 9.45 21.13
N LEU A 121 2.75 8.33 21.57
CA LEU A 121 3.94 7.72 20.98
C LEU A 121 3.64 7.12 19.61
N LEU A 122 2.56 6.34 19.51
CA LEU A 122 2.10 5.77 18.24
C LEU A 122 1.67 6.86 17.24
N ARG A 123 1.02 7.93 17.72
CA ARG A 123 0.66 9.09 16.88
C ARG A 123 1.89 9.79 16.30
N ARG A 124 2.97 9.92 17.08
CA ARG A 124 4.23 10.50 16.59
C ARG A 124 4.90 9.59 15.57
N ALA A 125 4.94 8.28 15.83
CA ALA A 125 5.51 7.29 14.91
C ALA A 125 4.78 7.24 13.56
N SER A 126 3.45 7.31 13.56
CA SER A 126 2.68 7.30 12.30
C SER A 126 2.71 8.65 11.56
N ALA A 127 2.77 9.77 12.28
CA ALA A 127 2.95 11.08 11.67
C ALA A 127 4.32 11.23 11.00
N SER A 128 5.40 10.71 11.61
CA SER A 128 6.74 10.77 11.02
C SER A 128 6.87 9.92 9.75
N HIS A 129 6.22 8.75 9.71
CA HIS A 129 6.22 7.91 8.52
C HIS A 129 5.40 8.52 7.36
N ARG A 130 4.22 9.10 7.64
CA ARG A 130 3.44 9.84 6.64
C ARG A 130 4.21 11.05 6.09
N ALA A 131 4.89 11.80 6.96
CA ALA A 131 5.71 12.93 6.53
C ALA A 131 6.85 12.50 5.60
N ARG A 132 7.44 11.32 5.82
CA ARG A 132 8.44 10.72 4.91
C ARG A 132 7.83 10.33 3.56
N ARG A 133 6.69 9.62 3.54
CA ARG A 133 6.02 9.22 2.30
C ARG A 133 5.59 10.41 1.44
N ILE A 134 5.13 11.50 2.06
CA ILE A 134 4.79 12.74 1.35
C ILE A 134 6.06 13.40 0.78
N ARG A 135 7.20 13.34 1.48
CA ARG A 135 8.48 13.84 0.95
C ARG A 135 8.96 13.02 -0.23
N GLU A 136 8.95 11.69 -0.12
CA GLU A 136 9.32 10.75 -1.19
C GLU A 136 8.41 10.93 -2.44
N ALA A 137 7.10 11.11 -2.25
CA ALA A 137 6.17 11.40 -3.34
C ALA A 137 6.37 12.78 -3.97
N ARG A 138 6.77 13.79 -3.17
CA ARG A 138 7.11 15.13 -3.68
C ARG A 138 8.43 15.14 -4.45
N GLU A 139 9.40 14.33 -4.05
CA GLU A 139 10.65 14.13 -4.78
C GLU A 139 10.39 13.47 -6.14
N ALA A 140 9.57 12.42 -6.20
CA ALA A 140 9.15 11.81 -7.46
C ALA A 140 8.36 12.77 -8.36
N ALA A 141 7.52 13.63 -7.79
CA ALA A 141 6.78 14.66 -8.54
C ALA A 141 7.69 15.82 -9.01
N ALA A 142 8.73 16.16 -8.25
CA ALA A 142 9.71 17.18 -8.65
C ALA A 142 10.53 16.72 -9.87
N GLU A 143 10.78 15.42 -10.01
CA GLU A 143 11.45 14.82 -11.17
C GLU A 143 10.61 14.95 -12.47
N LEU A 144 9.28 14.95 -12.35
CA LEU A 144 8.37 15.25 -13.47
C LEU A 144 8.40 16.73 -13.86
N GLY A 145 8.48 17.61 -12.85
CA GLY A 145 8.58 19.06 -13.06
C GLY A 145 9.83 19.47 -13.85
N THR A 146 10.99 18.87 -13.55
CA THR A 146 12.23 19.15 -14.29
C THR A 146 12.19 18.59 -15.71
N ARG A 147 11.61 17.40 -15.93
CA ARG A 147 11.39 16.82 -17.27
C ARG A 147 10.43 17.61 -18.15
N LEU A 148 9.53 18.40 -17.58
CA LEU A 148 8.56 19.22 -18.32
C LEU A 148 9.05 20.65 -18.55
N VAL A 149 9.80 21.23 -17.61
CA VAL A 149 10.36 22.59 -17.76
C VAL A 149 11.54 22.61 -18.73
N LEU A 150 12.38 21.57 -18.77
CA LEU A 150 13.50 21.43 -19.72
C LEU A 150 13.10 21.55 -21.21
N PRO A 151 12.07 20.84 -21.72
CA PRO A 151 11.64 20.98 -23.11
C PRO A 151 10.96 22.32 -23.39
N LEU A 152 10.25 22.90 -22.41
CA LEU A 152 9.62 24.21 -22.56
C LEU A 152 10.67 25.32 -22.70
N THR A 153 11.70 25.35 -21.86
CA THR A 153 12.78 26.35 -21.96
C THR A 153 13.59 26.19 -23.24
N THR A 154 13.83 24.95 -23.68
CA THR A 154 14.57 24.67 -24.93
C THR A 154 13.79 25.08 -26.18
N CYS A 155 12.46 25.07 -26.13
CA CYS A 155 11.62 25.52 -27.24
C CYS A 155 11.39 27.04 -27.23
N PHE A 156 11.23 27.66 -26.05
CA PHE A 156 10.99 29.10 -25.94
C PHE A 156 12.23 29.98 -26.16
N LEU A 157 13.41 29.50 -25.73
CA LEU A 157 14.67 30.24 -25.87
C LEU A 157 15.00 30.59 -27.34
N PRO A 158 14.99 29.66 -28.31
CA PRO A 158 15.29 29.99 -29.71
C PRO A 158 14.24 30.89 -30.33
N ALA A 159 12.95 30.72 -30.00
CA ALA A 159 11.88 31.56 -30.50
C ALA A 159 11.99 33.01 -30.01
N PHE A 160 12.31 33.24 -28.73
CA PHE A 160 12.52 34.57 -28.19
C PHE A 160 13.75 35.26 -28.80
N VAL A 161 14.84 34.51 -29.03
CA VAL A 161 16.03 35.07 -29.68
C VAL A 161 15.72 35.52 -31.10
N LEU A 162 15.03 34.69 -31.88
CA LEU A 162 14.66 35.00 -33.26
C LEU A 162 13.66 36.16 -33.37
N LEU A 163 12.66 36.20 -32.48
CA LEU A 163 11.58 37.21 -32.55
C LEU A 163 11.91 38.51 -31.80
N GLY A 164 12.75 38.47 -30.76
CA GLY A 164 13.03 39.61 -29.89
C GLY A 164 14.42 40.18 -30.05
N VAL A 165 15.46 39.35 -29.97
CA VAL A 165 16.86 39.83 -29.89
C VAL A 165 17.42 40.18 -31.26
N VAL A 166 17.21 39.34 -32.27
CA VAL A 166 17.72 39.55 -33.63
C VAL A 166 17.25 40.89 -34.25
N PRO A 167 15.96 41.28 -34.18
CA PRO A 167 15.49 42.54 -34.74
C PRO A 167 16.08 43.77 -34.04
N ILE A 168 16.27 43.70 -32.72
CA ILE A 168 16.84 44.81 -31.93
C ILE A 168 18.30 45.03 -32.29
N ILE A 169 19.10 43.96 -32.35
CA ILE A 169 20.51 44.06 -32.75
C ILE A 169 20.63 44.55 -34.19
N ALA A 170 19.77 44.07 -35.10
CA ALA A 170 19.75 44.54 -36.48
C ALA A 170 19.45 46.04 -36.56
N SER A 171 18.46 46.53 -35.81
CA SER A 171 18.10 47.96 -35.77
C SER A 171 19.21 48.84 -35.18
N LEU A 172 19.90 48.37 -34.13
CA LEU A 172 21.00 49.12 -33.51
C LEU A 172 22.26 49.09 -34.40
N GLY A 173 22.56 47.96 -35.03
CA GLY A 173 23.68 47.82 -35.96
C GLY A 173 23.49 48.64 -37.24
N LEU A 174 22.27 48.66 -37.79
CA LEU A 174 21.92 49.52 -38.93
C LEU A 174 22.01 51.01 -38.58
N ALA A 175 21.64 51.40 -37.35
CA ALA A 175 21.77 52.79 -36.89
C ALA A 175 23.23 53.23 -36.65
N PHE A 176 24.16 52.29 -36.48
CA PHE A 176 25.60 52.58 -36.34
C PHE A 176 26.35 52.62 -37.67
N PHE A 177 25.81 52.00 -38.73
CA PHE A 177 26.41 51.93 -40.07
C PHE A 177 25.79 52.92 -41.07
N GLY A 178 24.83 53.74 -40.65
CA GLY A 178 24.15 54.77 -41.44
C GLY A 178 24.49 56.19 -41.00
#